data_AF-A0A183MJA3-F1
#
_entry.id   AF-A0A183MJA3-F1
#
_cell.length_a   1.000
_cell.length_b   1.000
_cell.length_c   1.000
_cell.angle_alpha   90.00
_cell.angle_beta   90.00
_cell.angle_gamma   90.00
#
_symmetry.space_group_name_H-M   'P 1'
#
loop_
_entity.id
_entity.type
_entity.pdbx_description
1 polymer ?
#
loop_
_entity_poly.entity_id
_entity_poly.type
_entity_poly.pdbx_seq_one_letter_code
_entity_poly.pdbx_strand_id
1 'polypeptide(L)'
;MAERKPLISNADMSDDMQREAVNCASRALEKSSIEKDIAAFIKKEFDKKYNPTWHCIVGRNFGRIMMSEHKAVVKNADMSDDMQQEAVDCAAQALEKYSVEKDIAAFIKKEFDKKYNPTWHCIVGRNFGRLVTFCNST
;
A
#
# COMPACT_ATOMS: atom_id res chain seq x y z
N MET A 1 7.85 24.39 7.07
CA MET A 1 6.48 24.03 6.63
C MET A 1 6.66 22.99 5.54
N ALA A 2 6.14 21.77 5.71
CA ALA A 2 6.32 20.71 4.71
C ALA A 2 5.50 21.05 3.45
N GLU A 3 6.15 21.21 2.30
CA GLU A 3 5.47 21.41 1.01
C GLU A 3 4.65 20.16 0.65
N ARG A 4 3.34 20.20 0.89
CA ARG A 4 2.41 19.16 0.45
C ARG A 4 2.15 19.34 -1.05
N LYS A 5 3.05 18.84 -1.90
CA LYS A 5 2.89 18.87 -3.36
C LYS A 5 2.11 17.63 -3.82
N PRO A 6 1.00 17.78 -4.55
CA PRO A 6 0.34 16.65 -5.20
C PRO A 6 1.28 16.07 -6.26
N LEU A 7 1.51 14.76 -6.21
CA LEU A 7 2.29 14.04 -7.21
C LEU A 7 1.34 13.27 -8.12
N ILE A 8 1.48 13.44 -9.43
CA ILE A 8 0.74 12.64 -10.42
C ILE A 8 1.58 11.40 -10.72
N SER A 9 1.05 10.21 -10.45
CA SER A 9 1.71 8.94 -10.79
C SER A 9 1.29 8.41 -12.16
N ASN A 10 -0.01 8.40 -12.44
CA ASN A 10 -0.59 8.00 -13.73
C ASN A 10 -1.82 8.86 -14.00
N ALA A 11 -1.98 9.36 -15.23
CA ALA A 11 -3.12 10.18 -15.62
C ALA A 11 -3.47 9.96 -17.09
N ASP A 12 -4.64 9.37 -17.36
CA ASP A 12 -5.27 9.32 -18.69
C ASP A 12 -6.13 10.58 -18.92
N MET A 13 -5.51 11.76 -18.78
CA MET A 13 -6.16 13.07 -18.93
C MET A 13 -5.29 14.02 -19.74
N SER A 14 -5.89 15.00 -20.42
CA SER A 14 -5.14 16.03 -21.17
C SER A 14 -4.28 16.90 -20.26
N ASP A 15 -3.17 17.44 -20.78
CA ASP A 15 -2.20 18.24 -20.01
C ASP A 15 -2.85 19.41 -19.26
N ASP A 16 -3.80 20.11 -19.89
CA ASP A 16 -4.55 21.19 -19.25
C ASP A 16 -5.39 20.67 -18.07
N MET A 17 -6.07 19.54 -18.24
CA MET A 17 -6.90 18.94 -17.19
C MET A 17 -6.05 18.44 -16.01
N GLN A 18 -4.85 17.93 -16.27
CA GLN A 18 -3.90 17.54 -15.23
C GLN A 18 -3.42 18.74 -14.41
N ARG A 19 -3.06 19.85 -15.07
CA ARG A 19 -2.65 21.09 -14.38
C ARG A 19 -3.77 21.63 -13.49
N GLU A 20 -5.01 21.57 -13.96
CA GLU A 20 -6.15 22.00 -13.18
C GLU A 20 -6.44 21.07 -11.99
N ALA A 21 -6.27 19.76 -12.16
CA ALA A 21 -6.37 18.80 -11.07
C ALA A 21 -5.34 19.09 -9.97
N VAL A 22 -4.10 19.38 -10.35
CA VAL A 22 -3.00 19.75 -9.44
C VAL A 22 -3.29 21.07 -8.71
N ASN A 23 -3.78 22.08 -9.43
CA ASN A 23 -4.14 23.36 -8.83
C ASN A 23 -5.33 23.21 -7.86
N CYS A 24 -6.34 22.44 -8.24
CA CYS A 24 -7.49 22.14 -7.38
C CYS A 24 -7.07 21.38 -6.12
N ALA A 25 -6.20 20.38 -6.26
CA ALA A 25 -5.66 19.63 -5.13
C ALA A 25 -4.86 20.52 -4.17
N SER A 26 -4.03 21.42 -4.71
CA SER A 26 -3.27 22.40 -3.91
C SER A 26 -4.20 23.30 -3.10
N ARG A 27 -5.22 23.87 -3.75
CA ARG A 27 -6.22 24.72 -3.07
C ARG A 27 -7.04 23.96 -2.03
N ALA A 28 -7.33 22.68 -2.28
CA ALA A 28 -8.08 21.85 -1.34
C ALA A 28 -7.24 21.50 -0.10
N LEU A 29 -5.93 21.26 -0.28
CA LEU A 29 -4.98 21.02 0.80
C LEU A 29 -4.78 22.24 1.71
N GLU A 30 -4.90 23.46 1.16
CA GLU A 30 -4.91 24.70 1.96
C GLU A 30 -6.20 24.88 2.75
N LYS A 31 -7.34 24.45 2.19
CA LYS A 31 -8.66 24.61 2.81
C LYS A 31 -8.95 23.61 3.91
N SER A 32 -8.46 22.37 3.80
CA SER A 32 -8.82 21.31 4.72
C SER A 32 -7.71 20.26 4.80
N SER A 33 -7.50 19.72 6.00
CA SER A 33 -6.58 18.59 6.23
C SER A 33 -7.31 17.23 6.25
N ILE A 34 -8.62 17.23 5.98
CA ILE A 34 -9.47 16.04 5.97
C ILE A 34 -9.59 15.52 4.53
N GLU A 35 -9.13 14.29 4.29
CA GLU A 35 -9.09 13.66 2.96
C GLU A 35 -10.47 13.54 2.31
N LYS A 36 -11.51 13.26 3.12
CA LYS A 36 -12.90 13.18 2.67
C LYS A 36 -13.41 14.51 2.11
N ASP A 37 -13.09 15.62 2.78
CA ASP A 37 -13.48 16.97 2.33
C ASP A 37 -12.69 17.39 1.09
N ILE A 38 -11.40 17.05 1.02
CA ILE A 38 -10.58 17.30 -0.17
C ILE A 38 -11.16 16.56 -1.39
N ALA A 39 -11.49 15.27 -1.24
CA ALA A 39 -12.10 14.48 -2.31
C ALA A 39 -13.47 15.04 -2.74
N ALA A 40 -14.30 15.46 -1.79
CA ALA A 40 -15.59 16.07 -2.08
C ALA A 40 -15.44 17.42 -2.79
N PHE A 41 -14.45 18.23 -2.42
CA PHE A 41 -14.15 19.51 -3.03
C PHE A 41 -13.69 19.35 -4.49
N ILE A 42 -12.71 18.47 -4.73
CA ILE A 42 -12.21 18.19 -6.07
C ILE A 42 -13.33 17.58 -6.93
N LYS A 43 -14.07 16.60 -6.40
CA LYS A 43 -15.23 16.03 -7.10
C LYS A 43 -16.21 17.13 -7.52
N LYS A 44 -16.57 18.04 -6.61
CA LYS A 44 -17.53 19.11 -6.88
C LYS A 44 -17.04 20.13 -7.91
N GLU A 45 -15.76 20.49 -7.92
CA GLU A 45 -15.18 21.36 -8.95
C GLU A 45 -15.20 20.68 -10.33
N PHE A 46 -14.80 19.41 -10.40
CA PHE A 46 -14.73 18.66 -11.66
C PHE A 46 -16.11 18.34 -12.24
N ASP A 47 -17.06 17.93 -11.40
CA ASP A 47 -18.44 17.62 -11.81
C ASP A 47 -19.17 18.84 -12.42
N LYS A 48 -18.86 20.04 -11.91
CA LYS A 48 -19.35 21.31 -12.46
C LYS A 48 -18.71 21.68 -13.79
N LYS A 49 -17.44 21.33 -14.00
CA LYS A 49 -16.64 21.82 -15.12
C LYS A 49 -16.66 20.89 -16.33
N TYR A 50 -16.72 19.59 -16.10
CA TYR A 50 -16.55 18.57 -17.13
C TYR A 50 -17.73 17.58 -17.20
N ASN A 51 -18.88 17.95 -16.62
CA ASN A 51 -20.12 17.19 -16.54
C ASN A 51 -20.03 15.92 -15.64
N PRO A 52 -21.11 15.55 -14.95
CA PRO A 52 -21.15 14.34 -14.12
C PRO A 52 -21.03 13.03 -14.92
N THR A 53 -20.42 11.97 -14.37
CA THR A 53 -20.08 11.78 -12.94
C THR A 53 -18.58 11.57 -12.74
N TRP A 54 -17.93 12.44 -11.96
CA TRP A 54 -16.51 12.28 -11.61
C TRP A 54 -16.32 11.51 -10.30
N HIS A 55 -15.35 10.58 -10.31
CA HIS A 55 -14.91 9.87 -9.10
C HIS A 55 -13.54 10.42 -8.67
N CYS A 56 -13.49 11.01 -7.48
CA CYS A 56 -12.25 11.49 -6.88
C CYS A 56 -11.92 10.64 -5.66
N ILE A 57 -10.68 10.15 -5.63
CA ILE A 57 -10.16 9.32 -4.56
C ILE A 57 -8.92 10.04 -4.03
N VAL A 58 -8.94 10.46 -2.76
CA VAL A 58 -7.86 11.26 -2.15
C VAL A 58 -7.45 10.62 -0.83
N GLY A 59 -6.15 10.51 -0.64
CA GLY A 59 -5.56 10.02 0.60
C GLY A 59 -4.05 10.10 0.56
N ARG A 60 -3.46 10.19 1.73
CA ARG A 60 -2.03 10.39 1.94
C ARG A 60 -1.19 9.13 1.66
N ASN A 61 -1.85 8.01 1.33
CA ASN A 61 -1.22 6.69 1.16
C ASN A 61 -1.82 5.88 -0.01
N PHE A 62 -2.26 6.53 -1.10
CA PHE A 62 -2.88 5.83 -2.24
C PHE A 62 -1.93 4.92 -3.05
N GLY A 63 -0.62 5.02 -2.86
CA GLY A 63 0.36 4.11 -3.47
C GLY A 63 0.35 2.68 -2.90
N ARG A 64 -0.43 2.40 -1.84
CA ARG A 64 -0.34 1.13 -1.08
C ARG A 64 -1.35 0.04 -1.45
N ILE A 65 -2.31 0.28 -2.34
CA ILE A 65 -3.39 -0.70 -2.65
C ILE A 65 -3.64 -0.88 -4.16
N MET A 66 -2.62 -0.68 -4.99
CA MET A 66 -2.69 -1.03 -6.41
C MET A 66 -1.45 -1.81 -6.83
N MET A 67 -1.18 -2.91 -6.11
CA MET A 67 -0.51 -4.06 -6.71
C MET A 67 -1.14 -5.35 -6.19
N SER A 68 -1.83 -6.03 -7.11
CA SER A 68 -2.03 -7.47 -7.18
C SER A 68 -3.21 -8.08 -6.40
N GLU A 69 -3.96 -8.95 -7.07
CA GLU A 69 -5.11 -9.77 -6.60
C GLU A 69 -4.82 -10.73 -5.42
N HIS A 70 -3.69 -10.56 -4.73
CA HIS A 70 -3.27 -11.41 -3.63
C HIS A 70 -3.64 -10.75 -2.31
N LYS A 71 -4.88 -10.99 -1.86
CA LYS A 71 -5.35 -10.53 -0.55
C LYS A 71 -4.52 -11.18 0.56
N ALA A 72 -3.56 -10.44 1.10
CA ALA A 72 -2.83 -10.85 2.31
C ALA A 72 -3.78 -10.79 3.52
N VAL A 73 -3.83 -11.89 4.28
CA VAL A 73 -4.61 -11.98 5.52
C VAL A 73 -3.66 -12.22 6.68
N VAL A 74 -3.49 -11.22 7.53
CA VAL A 74 -2.70 -11.33 8.76
C VAL A 74 -3.54 -12.07 9.80
N LYS A 75 -3.08 -13.25 10.23
CA LYS A 75 -3.79 -14.04 11.25
C LYS A 75 -3.46 -13.61 12.69
N ASN A 76 -2.20 -13.31 12.94
CA ASN A 76 -1.70 -12.83 14.22
C ASN A 76 -0.44 -12.00 13.95
N ALA A 77 -0.32 -10.84 14.59
CA ALA A 77 0.86 -9.99 14.48
C ALA A 77 1.06 -9.24 15.80
N ASP A 78 2.30 -9.27 16.30
CA ASP A 78 2.75 -8.49 17.45
C ASP A 78 3.71 -7.39 16.94
N MET A 79 3.20 -6.57 16.02
CA MET A 79 3.95 -5.52 15.33
C MET A 79 3.04 -4.32 15.07
N SER A 80 3.61 -3.12 14.92
CA SER A 80 2.84 -1.92 14.59
C SER A 80 2.19 -2.02 13.20
N ASP A 81 1.06 -1.33 12.99
CA ASP A 81 0.32 -1.35 11.72
C ASP A 81 1.18 -0.95 10.51
N ASP A 82 2.10 0.00 10.70
CA ASP A 82 3.08 0.37 9.68
C ASP A 82 3.99 -0.82 9.32
N MET A 83 4.58 -1.47 10.31
CA MET A 83 5.49 -2.61 10.11
C MET A 83 4.77 -3.83 9.51
N GLN A 84 3.53 -4.10 9.92
CA GLN A 84 2.71 -5.16 9.34
C GLN A 84 2.46 -4.92 7.86
N GLN A 85 2.17 -3.67 7.47
CA GLN A 85 2.03 -3.37 6.06
C GLN A 85 3.34 -3.56 5.31
N GLU A 86 4.45 -3.09 5.86
CA GLU A 86 5.77 -3.25 5.22
C GLU A 86 6.07 -4.74 4.97
N ALA A 87 5.69 -5.61 5.90
CA ALA A 87 5.80 -7.06 5.75
C ALA A 87 4.94 -7.59 4.59
N VAL A 88 3.69 -7.13 4.50
CA VAL A 88 2.77 -7.53 3.43
C VAL A 88 3.26 -7.06 2.05
N ASP A 89 3.72 -5.82 1.96
CA ASP A 89 4.25 -5.23 0.72
C ASP A 89 5.52 -5.94 0.26
N CYS A 90 6.45 -6.19 1.19
CA CYS A 90 7.67 -6.94 0.93
C CYS A 90 7.36 -8.37 0.45
N ALA A 91 6.37 -9.03 1.08
CA ALA A 91 5.94 -10.36 0.66
C ALA A 91 5.28 -10.35 -0.73
N ALA A 92 4.46 -9.34 -1.05
CA ALA A 92 3.84 -9.20 -2.37
C ALA A 92 4.90 -9.00 -3.46
N GLN A 93 5.88 -8.11 -3.23
CA GLN A 93 7.00 -7.91 -4.14
C GLN A 93 7.85 -9.18 -4.33
N ALA A 94 8.05 -9.94 -3.25
CA ALA A 94 8.81 -11.18 -3.31
C ALA A 94 8.08 -12.27 -4.10
N LEU A 95 6.75 -12.37 -3.95
CA LEU A 95 5.91 -13.31 -4.70
C LEU A 95 5.85 -12.98 -6.20
N GLU A 96 5.96 -11.71 -6.57
CA GLU A 96 6.00 -11.29 -7.97
C GLU A 96 7.36 -11.59 -8.62
N LYS A 97 8.45 -11.41 -7.88
CA LYS A 97 9.82 -11.61 -8.38
C LYS A 97 10.29 -13.06 -8.33
N TYR A 98 9.82 -13.83 -7.35
CA TYR A 98 10.32 -15.18 -7.07
C TYR A 98 9.15 -16.14 -6.96
N SER A 99 9.25 -17.28 -7.64
CA SER A 99 8.26 -18.37 -7.54
C SER A 99 8.69 -19.47 -6.56
N VAL A 100 9.91 -19.39 -6.03
CA VAL A 100 10.50 -20.39 -5.14
C VAL A 100 10.38 -19.92 -3.69
N GLU A 101 9.72 -20.71 -2.84
CA GLU A 101 9.44 -20.40 -1.43
C GLU A 101 10.72 -20.03 -0.64
N LYS A 102 11.84 -20.70 -0.93
CA LYS A 102 13.15 -20.42 -0.32
C LYS A 102 13.67 -19.02 -0.66
N ASP A 103 13.53 -18.61 -1.92
CA ASP A 103 14.03 -17.31 -2.39
C ASP A 103 13.15 -16.17 -1.88
N ILE A 104 11.83 -16.40 -1.82
CA ILE A 104 10.88 -15.48 -1.20
C ILE A 104 11.26 -15.22 0.27
N ALA A 105 11.50 -16.28 1.04
CA ALA A 105 11.90 -16.16 2.45
C ALA A 105 13.25 -15.43 2.62
N ALA A 106 14.23 -15.73 1.76
CA ALA A 106 15.54 -15.08 1.79
C ALA A 106 15.44 -13.59 1.45
N PHE A 107 14.59 -13.21 0.49
CA PHE A 107 14.36 -11.83 0.11
C PHE A 107 13.74 -11.03 1.26
N ILE A 108 12.65 -11.53 1.85
CA ILE A 108 11.96 -10.87 2.97
C ILE A 108 12.92 -10.74 4.16
N LYS A 109 13.64 -11.80 4.50
CA LYS A 109 14.65 -11.77 5.58
C LYS A 109 15.69 -10.68 5.35
N LYS A 110 16.24 -10.58 4.13
CA LYS A 110 17.29 -9.60 3.80
C LYS A 110 16.80 -8.16 3.94
N GLU A 111 15.58 -7.87 3.47
CA GLU A 111 14.98 -6.55 3.60
C GLU A 111 14.68 -6.19 5.05
N PHE A 112 14.15 -7.14 5.84
CA PHE A 112 13.87 -6.94 7.26
C PHE A 112 15.13 -6.80 8.12
N ASP A 113 16.16 -7.63 7.89
CA ASP A 113 17.46 -7.53 8.56
C ASP A 113 18.10 -6.15 8.35
N LYS A 114 17.97 -5.59 7.13
CA LYS A 114 18.51 -4.26 6.80
C LYS A 114 17.71 -3.13 7.47
N LYS A 115 16.40 -3.30 7.62
CA LYS A 115 15.50 -2.24 8.06
C LYS A 115 15.30 -2.18 9.58
N TYR A 116 15.25 -3.33 10.23
CA TYR A 116 14.89 -3.44 11.65
C TYR A 116 15.99 -4.08 12.51
N ASN A 117 17.20 -4.20 11.96
CA ASN A 117 18.37 -4.86 12.54
C ASN A 117 18.27 -6.39 12.58
N PRO A 118 19.40 -7.11 12.37
CA PRO A 118 19.44 -8.56 12.45
C PRO A 118 19.31 -9.08 13.89
N THR A 119 18.82 -10.30 14.11
CA THR A 119 18.52 -11.35 13.13
C THR A 119 17.02 -11.62 13.00
N TRP A 120 16.50 -11.51 11.77
CA TRP A 120 15.13 -11.88 11.43
C TRP A 120 15.04 -13.31 10.91
N HIS A 121 13.94 -13.97 11.26
CA HIS A 121 13.60 -15.31 10.76
C HIS A 121 12.33 -15.21 9.92
N CYS A 122 12.39 -15.65 8.66
CA CYS A 122 11.25 -15.70 7.76
C CYS A 122 11.00 -17.15 7.32
N ILE A 123 9.74 -17.57 7.35
CA ILE A 123 9.31 -18.92 7.00
C ILE A 123 8.17 -18.77 5.98
N VAL A 124 8.34 -19.34 4.79
CA VAL A 124 7.38 -19.25 3.67
C VAL A 124 7.09 -20.65 3.17
N GLY A 125 5.81 -20.96 2.97
CA GLY A 125 5.38 -22.31 2.65
C GLY A 125 3.88 -22.39 2.43
N ARG A 126 3.46 -23.23 1.48
CA ARG A 126 2.05 -23.46 1.15
C ARG A 126 1.36 -24.50 2.05
N ASN A 127 2.14 -25.36 2.74
CA ASN A 127 1.62 -26.47 3.54
C ASN A 127 2.34 -26.60 4.89
N PHE A 128 2.14 -25.65 5.80
CA PHE A 128 2.57 -25.79 7.19
C PHE A 128 1.59 -26.69 7.98
N GLY A 129 1.74 -28.01 7.82
CA GLY A 129 1.01 -28.97 8.64
C GLY A 129 0.83 -30.35 8.01
N ARG A 130 1.73 -31.29 8.34
CA ARG A 130 1.30 -32.61 8.82
C ARG A 130 2.37 -33.18 9.77
N LEU A 131 1.88 -33.62 10.94
CA LEU A 131 2.56 -34.22 12.10
C LEU A 131 3.30 -33.28 13.07
N VAL A 132 2.53 -32.74 14.03
CA VAL A 132 2.97 -32.77 15.44
C VAL A 132 2.25 -33.97 16.06
N THR A 133 2.81 -35.17 15.94
CA THR A 133 2.37 -36.29 16.77
C THR A 133 2.93 -36.03 18.16
N PHE A 134 2.04 -35.80 19.12
CA PHE A 134 2.39 -35.94 20.53
C PHE A 134 2.82 -37.39 20.76
N CYS A 135 4.13 -37.64 20.79
CA CYS A 135 4.66 -38.81 21.50
C CYS A 135 4.90 -38.38 22.94
N ASN A 136 3.84 -38.40 23.77
CA ASN A 136 4.05 -38.66 25.18
C ASN A 136 4.38 -40.15 25.30
N SER A 137 5.68 -40.45 25.29
CA SER A 137 6.21 -41.73 25.72
C SER A 137 5.81 -41.96 27.18
N THR A 138 5.21 -43.15 27.38
CA THR A 138 4.89 -43.88 28.63
C THR A 138 5.64 -43.50 29.88
#